data_AF-A0A183B5S5-F1
#
_entry.id   AF-A0A183B5S5-F1
#
_cell.length_a   1.000
_cell.length_b   1.000
_cell.length_c   1.000
_cell.angle_alpha   90.00
_cell.angle_beta   90.00
_cell.angle_gamma   90.00
#
_symmetry.space_group_name_H-M   'P 1'
#
loop_
_entity.id
_entity.type
_entity.pdbx_description
1 polymer ?
#
loop_
_entity_poly.entity_id
_entity_poly.type
_entity_poly.pdbx_seq_one_letter_code
_entity_poly.pdbx_strand_id
1 'polypeptide(L)'
;MLTSNLKRHHEGIGTLESTDERLAQSEEDKANTPLAFFKELYRQPAPLVMADYPSVTSQLTEITLTPDEVVYELATLNKFKGAGLDGIHPAILKPLAEILQGPLSKLFQVSLGNSSIPGD
;
A
#
# COMPACT_ATOMS: atom_id res chain seq x y z
N MET A 1 -21.11 -23.22 -35.23
CA MET A 1 -20.52 -23.31 -33.87
C MET A 1 -20.78 -21.99 -33.17
N LEU A 2 -21.72 -22.00 -32.20
CA LEU A 2 -22.20 -20.81 -31.49
C LEU A 2 -21.22 -20.45 -30.37
N THR A 3 -20.77 -19.18 -30.35
CA THR A 3 -20.01 -18.62 -29.24
C THR A 3 -20.96 -18.31 -28.08
N SER A 4 -20.87 -19.09 -27.00
CA SER A 4 -21.60 -18.79 -25.77
C SER A 4 -20.94 -17.61 -25.05
N ASN A 5 -21.70 -16.53 -24.91
CA ASN A 5 -21.36 -15.37 -24.09
C ASN A 5 -21.28 -15.80 -22.61
N LEU A 6 -20.07 -15.79 -22.02
CA LEU A 6 -19.90 -15.98 -20.59
C LEU A 6 -20.34 -14.70 -19.87
N LYS A 7 -21.64 -14.55 -19.63
CA LYS A 7 -22.15 -13.59 -18.66
C LYS A 7 -21.63 -14.01 -17.29
N ARG A 8 -20.61 -13.31 -16.79
CA ARG A 8 -20.23 -13.41 -15.37
C ARG A 8 -21.43 -12.92 -14.57
N HIS A 9 -22.12 -13.85 -13.92
CA HIS A 9 -23.08 -13.51 -12.89
C HIS A 9 -22.28 -12.82 -11.79
N HIS A 10 -22.54 -11.53 -11.56
CA HIS A 10 -22.09 -10.90 -10.33
C HIS A 10 -22.90 -11.60 -9.24
N GLU A 11 -22.30 -12.60 -8.58
CA GLU A 11 -22.84 -13.10 -7.33
C GLU A 11 -22.83 -11.90 -6.38
N GLY A 12 -23.99 -11.26 -6.27
CA GLY A 12 -24.21 -10.26 -5.24
C GLY A 12 -23.91 -10.88 -3.88
N ILE A 13 -23.55 -10.01 -2.94
CA ILE A 13 -23.35 -10.38 -1.53
C ILE A 13 -24.51 -11.28 -1.09
N GLY A 14 -24.18 -12.42 -0.46
CA GLY A 14 -25.15 -13.39 0.05
C GLY A 14 -26.15 -12.76 1.03
N THR A 15 -27.17 -13.52 1.42
CA THR A 15 -28.18 -13.01 2.35
C THR A 15 -27.54 -12.60 3.68
N LEU A 16 -27.72 -11.34 4.06
CA LEU A 16 -27.21 -10.79 5.32
C LEU A 16 -28.38 -10.66 6.31
N GLU A 17 -28.11 -10.97 7.57
CA GLU A 17 -29.01 -10.73 8.68
C GLU A 17 -28.64 -9.40 9.34
N SER A 18 -29.62 -8.50 9.46
CA SER A 18 -29.48 -7.22 10.14
C SER A 18 -29.39 -7.41 11.67
N THR A 19 -28.96 -6.38 12.38
CA THR A 19 -28.93 -6.33 13.86
C THR A 19 -30.30 -6.59 14.50
N ASP A 20 -31.38 -6.36 13.75
CA ASP A 20 -32.77 -6.64 14.16
C ASP A 20 -33.25 -8.07 13.81
N GLU A 21 -32.34 -9.02 13.54
CA GLU A 21 -32.64 -10.41 13.14
C GLU A 21 -33.50 -10.52 11.86
N ARG A 22 -33.43 -9.51 11.00
CA ARG A 22 -34.16 -9.45 9.72
C ARG A 22 -33.23 -9.66 8.55
N LEU A 23 -33.64 -10.48 7.59
CA LEU A 23 -32.90 -10.67 6.35
C LEU A 23 -32.97 -9.42 5.47
N ALA A 24 -31.81 -8.93 5.03
CA ALA A 24 -31.71 -7.82 4.08
C ALA A 24 -32.43 -8.18 2.76
N GLN A 25 -33.42 -7.36 2.37
CA GLN A 25 -34.28 -7.63 1.21
C GLN A 25 -33.86 -6.82 -0.03
N SER A 26 -33.10 -5.73 0.16
CA SER A 26 -32.62 -4.87 -0.92
C SER A 26 -31.10 -4.74 -0.91
N GLU A 27 -30.52 -4.32 -2.05
CA GLU A 27 -29.07 -4.03 -2.13
C GLU A 27 -28.66 -2.87 -1.21
N GLU A 28 -29.58 -1.94 -0.95
CA GLU A 28 -29.38 -0.87 0.03
C GLU A 28 -29.31 -1.43 1.46
N ASP A 29 -30.21 -2.35 1.82
CA ASP A 29 -30.16 -3.02 3.13
C ASP A 29 -28.87 -3.83 3.30
N LYS A 30 -28.43 -4.49 2.23
CA LYS A 30 -27.15 -5.24 2.24
C LYS A 30 -25.95 -4.33 2.43
N ALA A 31 -25.95 -3.12 1.87
CA ALA A 31 -24.88 -2.14 2.09
C ALA A 31 -24.93 -1.54 3.51
N ASN A 32 -26.13 -1.33 4.04
CA ASN A 32 -26.33 -0.71 5.35
C ASN A 32 -26.10 -1.68 6.51
N THR A 33 -26.27 -2.99 6.30
CA THR A 33 -26.10 -4.01 7.35
C THR A 33 -24.66 -4.03 7.92
N PRO A 34 -23.59 -4.12 7.11
CA PRO A 34 -22.21 -3.99 7.61
C PRO A 34 -21.95 -2.63 8.23
N LEU A 35 -22.50 -1.55 7.65
CA LEU A 35 -22.31 -0.20 8.16
C LEU A 35 -22.85 -0.04 9.58
N ALA A 36 -24.03 -0.60 9.88
CA ALA A 36 -24.62 -0.58 11.20
C ALA A 36 -23.76 -1.35 12.21
N PHE A 37 -23.36 -2.58 11.86
CA PHE A 37 -22.47 -3.40 12.69
C PHE A 37 -21.16 -2.69 13.05
N PHE A 38 -20.49 -2.09 12.06
CA PHE A 38 -19.24 -1.39 12.31
C PHE A 38 -19.41 -0.12 13.13
N LYS A 39 -20.52 0.60 12.98
CA LYS A 39 -20.84 1.77 13.83
C LYS A 39 -21.04 1.38 15.28
N GLU A 40 -21.67 0.23 15.54
CA GLU A 40 -21.89 -0.28 16.90
C GLU A 40 -20.58 -0.70 17.57
N LEU A 41 -19.65 -1.28 16.81
CA LEU A 41 -18.32 -1.66 17.31
C LEU A 41 -17.36 -0.46 17.44
N TYR A 42 -17.62 0.64 16.74
CA TYR A 42 -16.72 1.77 16.73
C TYR A 42 -16.77 2.51 18.07
N ARG A 43 -15.75 2.28 18.90
CA ARG A 43 -15.48 3.15 20.05
C ARG A 43 -14.59 4.29 19.57
N GLN A 44 -15.01 5.52 19.87
CA GLN A 44 -14.11 6.66 19.80
C GLN A 44 -12.87 6.32 20.62
N PRO A 45 -11.65 6.42 20.05
CA PRO A 45 -10.46 6.26 20.85
C PRO A 45 -10.56 7.27 22.00
N ALA A 46 -10.25 6.82 23.23
CA ALA A 46 -10.09 7.75 24.33
C ALA A 46 -9.17 8.88 23.86
N PRO A 47 -9.42 10.14 24.30
CA PRO A 47 -8.52 11.25 23.96
C PRO A 47 -7.10 10.77 24.18
N LEU A 48 -6.26 10.89 23.15
CA LEU A 48 -4.86 10.50 23.27
C LEU A 48 -4.29 11.32 24.42
N VAL A 49 -4.15 10.70 25.58
CA VAL A 49 -3.26 11.19 26.61
C VAL A 49 -1.90 10.96 25.99
N MET A 50 -1.37 12.01 25.35
CA MET A 50 -0.01 12.00 24.86
C MET A 50 0.83 11.61 26.06
N ALA A 51 1.38 10.39 26.02
CA ALA A 51 2.38 10.00 27.00
C ALA A 51 3.47 11.08 26.96
N ASP A 52 4.05 11.39 28.10
CA ASP A 52 5.17 12.33 28.20
C ASP A 52 6.39 11.65 27.53
N TYR A 53 6.40 11.66 26.19
CA TYR A 53 7.50 11.13 25.41
C TYR A 53 8.67 12.07 25.65
N PRO A 54 9.86 11.55 26.01
CA PRO A 54 11.03 12.39 26.10
C PRO A 54 11.18 13.12 24.77
N SER A 55 11.25 14.46 24.83
CA SER A 55 11.45 15.30 23.65
C SER A 55 12.78 14.88 23.02
N VAL A 56 12.71 14.06 21.98
CA VAL A 56 13.89 13.57 21.27
C VAL A 56 14.46 14.75 20.50
N THR A 57 15.52 15.37 21.03
CA THR A 57 16.20 16.51 20.40
C THR A 57 17.26 16.09 19.38
N SER A 58 17.53 14.79 19.22
CA SER A 58 18.49 14.31 18.23
C SER A 58 17.92 14.48 16.83
N GLN A 59 18.41 15.51 16.14
CA GLN A 59 18.15 15.69 14.71
C GLN A 59 18.96 14.65 13.94
N LEU A 60 18.31 13.97 12.98
CA LEU A 60 18.99 13.10 12.05
C LEU A 60 19.85 13.96 11.11
N THR A 61 21.15 13.99 11.33
CA THR A 61 22.07 14.89 10.62
C THR A 61 22.54 14.35 9.28
N GLU A 62 22.64 13.02 9.15
CA GLU A 62 23.18 12.40 7.94
C GLU A 62 22.50 11.06 7.66
N ILE A 63 22.10 10.88 6.41
CA ILE A 63 21.68 9.60 5.84
C ILE A 63 22.57 9.38 4.61
N THR A 64 23.33 8.30 4.61
CA THR A 64 24.21 7.93 3.49
C THR A 64 23.62 6.70 2.81
N LEU A 65 23.52 6.73 1.48
CA LEU A 65 23.13 5.57 0.68
C LEU A 65 24.31 5.14 -0.16
N THR A 66 24.80 3.93 0.08
CA THR A 66 25.95 3.36 -0.63
C THR A 66 25.51 2.62 -1.89
N PRO A 67 26.37 2.54 -2.93
CA PRO A 67 26.08 1.71 -4.10
C PRO A 67 25.81 0.23 -3.75
N ASP A 68 26.54 -0.32 -2.77
CA ASP A 68 26.39 -1.71 -2.34
C ASP A 68 24.99 -2.01 -1.76
N GLU A 69 24.44 -1.09 -0.96
CA GLU A 69 23.06 -1.17 -0.47
C GLU A 69 22.04 -1.13 -1.62
N VAL A 70 22.28 -0.26 -2.61
CA VAL A 70 21.42 -0.17 -3.79
C VAL A 70 21.47 -1.44 -4.63
N VAL A 71 22.65 -2.03 -4.85
CA VAL A 71 22.77 -3.34 -5.53
C VAL A 71 22.00 -4.40 -4.77
N TYR A 72 22.18 -4.46 -3.45
CA TYR A 72 21.51 -5.44 -2.60
C TYR A 72 19.99 -5.35 -2.74
N GLU A 73 19.43 -4.15 -2.64
CA GLU A 73 17.98 -3.93 -2.79
C GLU A 73 17.48 -4.28 -4.20
N LEU A 74 18.20 -3.87 -5.25
CA LEU A 74 17.83 -4.22 -6.64
C LEU A 74 17.93 -5.73 -6.90
N ALA A 75 18.93 -6.40 -6.33
CA ALA A 75 19.15 -7.83 -6.46
C ALA A 75 18.10 -8.65 -5.70
N THR A 76 17.51 -8.12 -4.63
CA THR A 76 16.47 -8.81 -3.84
C THR A 76 15.06 -8.57 -4.37
N LEU A 77 14.86 -7.67 -5.33
CA LEU A 77 13.57 -7.44 -5.97
C LEU A 77 12.88 -8.74 -6.42
N ASN A 78 11.59 -8.83 -6.13
CA ASN A 78 10.74 -9.90 -6.62
C ASN A 78 10.37 -9.63 -8.09
N LYS A 79 10.98 -10.39 -9.00
CA LYS A 79 10.76 -10.29 -10.45
C LYS A 79 9.32 -10.54 -10.92
N PHE A 80 8.46 -11.09 -10.07
CA PHE A 80 7.06 -11.40 -10.41
C PHE A 80 6.07 -10.33 -9.97
N LYS A 81 6.52 -9.28 -9.25
CA LYS A 81 5.66 -8.12 -8.96
C LYS A 81 5.50 -7.26 -10.21
N GLY A 82 4.36 -6.58 -10.29
CA GLY A 82 4.09 -5.59 -11.33
C GLY A 82 5.07 -4.40 -11.25
N ALA A 83 5.08 -3.61 -12.33
CA ALA A 83 5.84 -2.36 -12.38
C ALA A 83 5.30 -1.33 -11.37
N GLY A 84 6.19 -0.44 -10.93
CA GLY A 84 5.81 0.72 -10.11
C GLY A 84 5.09 1.78 -10.94
N LEU A 85 4.88 2.96 -10.33
CA LEU A 85 4.30 4.14 -10.99
C LEU A 85 5.18 4.64 -12.14
N ASP A 86 6.48 4.33 -12.09
CA ASP A 86 7.45 4.57 -13.16
C ASP A 86 7.28 3.64 -14.37
N GLY A 87 6.43 2.61 -14.29
CA GLY A 87 6.23 1.62 -15.34
C GLY A 87 7.43 0.67 -15.53
N ILE A 88 8.43 0.70 -14.66
CA ILE A 88 9.63 -0.14 -14.80
C ILE A 88 9.43 -1.46 -14.05
N HIS A 89 9.50 -2.56 -14.78
CA HIS A 89 9.29 -3.88 -14.22
C HIS A 89 10.52 -4.37 -13.43
N PRO A 90 10.36 -5.03 -12.26
CA PRO A 90 11.47 -5.59 -11.49
C PRO A 90 12.34 -6.59 -12.27
N ALA A 91 11.75 -7.28 -13.25
CA ALA A 91 12.47 -8.19 -14.16
C ALA A 91 13.52 -7.48 -15.03
N ILE A 92 13.44 -6.15 -15.20
CA ILE A 92 14.40 -5.32 -15.92
C ILE A 92 15.42 -4.72 -14.94
N LEU A 93 14.96 -4.22 -13.80
CA LEU A 93 15.83 -3.58 -12.80
C LEU A 93 16.84 -4.55 -12.22
N LYS A 94 16.41 -5.77 -11.87
CA LYS A 94 17.24 -6.75 -11.17
C LYS A 94 18.47 -7.20 -11.97
N PRO A 95 18.38 -7.53 -13.28
CA PRO A 95 19.57 -7.79 -14.10
C PRO A 95 20.50 -6.59 -14.27
N LEU A 96 20.00 -5.37 -14.11
CA LEU A 96 20.75 -4.13 -14.29
C LEU A 96 21.31 -3.55 -12.98
N ALA A 97 21.18 -4.26 -11.86
CA ALA A 97 21.55 -3.78 -10.53
C ALA A 97 22.98 -3.19 -10.47
N GLU A 98 23.95 -3.94 -10.99
CA GLU A 98 25.37 -3.54 -11.02
C GLU A 98 25.64 -2.27 -11.82
N ILE A 99 24.83 -2.00 -12.84
CA ILE A 99 24.96 -0.81 -13.70
C ILE A 99 24.24 0.39 -13.05
N LEU A 100 23.09 0.13 -12.41
CA LEU A 100 22.22 1.17 -11.86
C LEU A 100 22.64 1.66 -10.48
N GLN A 101 23.46 0.90 -9.74
CA GLN A 101 23.85 1.22 -8.36
C GLN A 101 24.45 2.62 -8.18
N GLY A 102 25.37 3.02 -9.07
CA GLY A 102 26.07 4.30 -9.01
C GLY A 102 25.15 5.48 -9.32
N PRO A 103 24.38 5.43 -10.42
CA PRO A 103 23.40 6.47 -10.73
C PRO A 103 22.31 6.60 -9.65
N LEU A 104 21.74 5.49 -9.18
CA LEU A 104 20.64 5.52 -8.22
C LEU A 104 21.06 5.97 -6.82
N SER A 105 22.23 5.53 -6.32
CA SER A 105 22.77 6.03 -5.04
C SER A 105 22.94 7.55 -5.06
N LYS A 106 23.52 8.11 -6.13
CA LYS A 106 23.64 9.56 -6.30
C LYS A 106 22.29 10.26 -6.38
N LEU A 107 21.34 9.71 -7.13
CA LEU A 107 20.00 10.28 -7.25
C LEU A 107 19.31 10.35 -5.89
N PHE A 108 19.35 9.25 -5.12
CA PHE A 108 18.75 9.22 -3.79
C PHE A 108 19.47 10.14 -2.80
N GLN A 109 20.80 10.23 -2.85
CA GLN A 109 21.56 11.16 -2.02
C GLN A 109 21.15 12.61 -2.29
N VAL A 110 20.92 12.98 -3.56
CA VAL A 110 20.42 14.31 -3.95
C VAL A 110 18.98 14.54 -3.46
N SER A 111 18.10 13.53 -3.60
CA SER A 111 16.72 13.59 -3.11
C SER A 111 16.65 13.81 -1.60
N LEU A 112 17.45 13.06 -0.84
CA LEU A 112 17.58 13.20 0.62
C LEU A 112 18.13 14.58 1.01
N GLY A 113 19.21 15.04 0.35
CA GLY A 113 19.79 16.36 0.61
C GLY A 113 18.83 17.52 0.32
N ASN A 114 17.94 17.36 -0.66
CA ASN A 114 16.95 18.37 -1.03
C ASN A 114 15.64 18.23 -0.24
N SER A 115 15.52 17.24 0.66
CA SER A 115 14.26 16.90 1.36
C SER A 115 13.06 16.75 0.39
N SER A 116 13.32 16.24 -0.82
CA SER A 116 12.34 16.16 -1.90
C SER A 116 12.31 14.75 -2.44
N ILE A 117 11.17 14.09 -2.28
CA ILE A 117 10.91 12.74 -2.79
C ILE A 117 10.18 12.89 -4.14
N PRO A 118 10.50 12.06 -5.15
CA PRO A 118 9.71 12.02 -6.39
C PRO A 118 8.22 11.83 -6.06
N GLY A 119 7.35 12.61 -6.70
CA GLY A 119 5.90 12.45 -6.53
C GLY A 119 5.39 11.11 -7.08
N ASP A 120 4.21 10.70 -6.60
CA ASP A 120 3.44 9.56 -7.11
C ASP A 120 2.90 9.81 -8.53
#